data_AF-A0A952S7E0-F1
#
_entry.id   AF-A0A952S7E0-F1
#
_cell.length_a   1.000
_cell.length_b   1.000
_cell.length_c   1.000
_cell.angle_alpha   90.00
_cell.angle_beta   90.00
_cell.angle_gamma   90.00
#
_symmetry.space_group_name_H-M   'P 1'
#
loop_
_entity.id
_entity.type
_entity.pdbx_description
1 polymer ?
#
loop_
_entity_poly.entity_id
_entity_poly.type
_entity_poly.pdbx_seq_one_letter_code
_entity_poly.pdbx_strand_id
1 'polypeptide(L)'
;MSRETIQILDDADEIEFFGTQYPVGSKERARLYYFAEILRREYKMTDAEKLDLTLKTLERAGPCTKTELIERLDFSRDECRRIVEGGIHSGSIQTIEEPTNGRPRILLMIPS
;
A
#
# COMPACT_ATOMS: atom_id res chain seq x y z
N MET A 1 -9.43 -9.46 -4.63
CA MET A 1 -9.70 -8.00 -4.70
C MET A 1 -10.11 -7.63 -6.12
N SER A 2 -11.26 -7.00 -6.30
CA SER A 2 -11.64 -6.49 -7.62
C SER A 2 -10.92 -5.15 -7.88
N ARG A 3 -10.70 -4.84 -9.15
CA ARG A 3 -10.18 -3.53 -9.59
C ARG A 3 -11.01 -2.36 -9.03
N GLU A 4 -12.25 -2.64 -8.67
CA GLU A 4 -13.21 -1.67 -8.14
C GLU A 4 -12.85 -1.20 -6.73
N THR A 5 -12.30 -2.05 -5.85
CA THR A 5 -11.93 -1.63 -4.49
C THR A 5 -10.81 -0.60 -4.51
N ILE A 6 -9.81 -0.78 -5.39
CA ILE A 6 -8.71 0.17 -5.56
C ILE A 6 -9.28 1.48 -6.11
N GLN A 7 -10.12 1.41 -7.15
CA GLN A 7 -10.75 2.59 -7.73
C GLN A 7 -11.58 3.38 -6.70
N ILE A 8 -12.33 2.70 -5.83
CA ILE A 8 -13.12 3.37 -4.79
C ILE A 8 -12.24 4.12 -3.78
N LEU A 9 -11.05 3.60 -3.47
CA LEU A 9 -10.10 4.26 -2.58
C LEU A 9 -9.46 5.47 -3.27
N ASP A 10 -9.08 5.35 -4.55
CA ASP A 10 -8.60 6.47 -5.37
C ASP A 10 -9.67 7.58 -5.47
N ASP A 11 -10.93 7.19 -5.72
CA ASP A 11 -12.06 8.11 -5.79
C ASP A 11 -12.28 8.84 -4.44
N ALA A 12 -12.07 8.15 -3.32
CA ALA A 12 -12.19 8.75 -1.99
C ALA A 12 -11.13 9.85 -1.76
N ASP A 13 -9.90 9.63 -2.23
CA ASP A 13 -8.83 10.62 -2.17
C ASP A 13 -9.13 11.83 -3.08
N GLU A 14 -9.67 11.60 -4.27
CA GLU A 14 -10.10 12.68 -5.18
C GLU A 14 -11.24 13.50 -4.58
N ILE A 15 -12.22 12.86 -3.93
CA ILE A 15 -13.33 13.54 -3.23
C ILE A 15 -12.80 14.44 -2.11
N GLU A 16 -11.84 13.96 -1.31
CA GLU A 16 -11.23 14.78 -0.25
C GLU A 16 -10.45 15.95 -0.85
N PHE A 17 -9.68 15.71 -1.91
CA PHE A 17 -8.95 16.76 -2.62
C PHE A 17 -9.91 17.83 -3.18
N PHE A 18 -11.01 17.42 -3.82
CA PHE A 18 -12.04 18.33 -4.32
C PHE A 18 -12.65 19.18 -3.19
N GLY A 19 -12.85 18.59 -2.00
CA GLY A 19 -13.33 19.30 -0.82
C GLY A 19 -12.45 20.48 -0.38
N THR A 20 -11.16 20.50 -0.75
CA THR A 20 -10.25 21.63 -0.45
C THR A 20 -10.62 22.92 -1.17
N GLN A 21 -11.41 22.84 -2.26
CA GLN A 21 -11.88 24.00 -3.01
C GLN A 21 -12.94 24.82 -2.24
N TYR A 22 -13.52 24.24 -1.18
CA TYR A 22 -14.53 24.90 -0.37
C TYR A 22 -13.91 25.57 0.89
N PRO A 23 -14.49 26.68 1.36
CA PRO A 23 -14.03 27.36 2.57
C PRO A 23 -14.00 26.43 3.79
N VAL A 24 -13.02 26.63 4.67
CA VAL A 24 -12.95 25.95 5.97
C VAL A 24 -14.23 26.24 6.76
N GLY A 25 -14.84 25.21 7.34
CA GLY A 25 -16.10 25.30 8.09
C GLY A 25 -17.38 25.30 7.24
N SER A 26 -17.27 25.25 5.90
CA SER A 26 -18.43 25.08 5.02
C SER A 26 -19.05 23.67 5.18
N LYS A 27 -20.37 23.59 4.96
CA LYS A 27 -21.11 22.32 5.06
C LYS A 27 -20.74 21.36 3.92
N GLU A 28 -20.46 21.90 2.75
CA GLU A 28 -20.04 21.17 1.56
C GLU A 28 -18.71 20.46 1.80
N ARG A 29 -17.70 21.17 2.33
CA ARG A 29 -16.41 20.57 2.71
C ARG A 29 -16.58 19.44 3.72
N ALA A 30 -17.36 19.68 4.77
CA ALA A 30 -17.60 18.68 5.81
C ALA A 30 -18.27 17.40 5.26
N ARG A 31 -19.21 17.54 4.31
CA ARG A 31 -19.89 16.40 3.68
C ARG A 31 -18.94 15.58 2.80
N LEU A 32 -18.09 16.23 2.01
CA LEU A 32 -17.13 15.54 1.14
C LEU A 32 -16.10 14.77 1.96
N TYR A 33 -15.56 15.37 3.01
CA TYR A 33 -14.59 14.71 3.89
C TYR A 33 -15.21 13.52 4.60
N TYR A 34 -16.43 13.68 5.13
CA TYR A 34 -17.17 12.59 5.76
C TYR A 34 -17.47 11.44 4.79
N PHE A 35 -17.81 11.75 3.53
CA PHE A 35 -18.06 10.73 2.52
C PHE A 35 -16.79 9.95 2.15
N ALA A 36 -15.66 10.64 1.92
CA ALA A 36 -14.37 10.00 1.70
C ALA A 36 -13.96 9.09 2.88
N GLU A 37 -14.19 9.54 4.11
CA GLU A 37 -13.94 8.73 5.32
C GLU A 37 -14.77 7.45 5.35
N ILE A 38 -16.07 7.53 5.02
CA ILE A 38 -16.94 6.35 4.91
C ILE A 38 -16.38 5.37 3.88
N LEU A 39 -16.05 5.85 2.68
CA LEU A 39 -15.52 4.98 1.61
C LEU A 39 -14.25 4.26 2.08
N ARG A 40 -13.30 4.97 2.68
CA ARG A 40 -12.07 4.34 3.21
C ARG A 40 -12.35 3.35 4.34
N ARG A 41 -13.39 3.59 5.14
CA ARG A 41 -13.77 2.72 6.26
C ARG A 41 -14.48 1.44 5.80
N GLU A 42 -15.37 1.56 4.83
CA GLU A 42 -16.15 0.45 4.27
C GLU A 42 -15.31 -0.41 3.33
N TYR A 43 -14.38 0.20 2.60
CA TYR A 43 -13.55 -0.47 1.58
C TYR A 43 -12.09 -0.64 2.03
N LYS A 44 -11.86 -0.91 3.32
CA LYS A 44 -10.51 -1.20 3.84
C LYS A 44 -9.93 -2.42 3.17
N MET A 45 -8.75 -2.27 2.56
CA MET A 45 -7.95 -3.42 2.15
C MET A 45 -7.58 -4.25 3.39
N THR A 46 -7.92 -5.53 3.36
CA THR A 46 -7.48 -6.49 4.38
C THR A 46 -5.98 -6.75 4.25
N ASP A 47 -5.35 -7.27 5.30
CA ASP A 47 -3.93 -7.63 5.25
C ASP A 47 -3.63 -8.71 4.21
N ALA A 48 -4.57 -9.64 4.00
CA ALA A 48 -4.45 -10.66 2.97
C ALA A 48 -4.43 -10.04 1.57
N GLU A 49 -5.26 -9.04 1.31
CA GLU A 49 -5.29 -8.33 0.02
C GLU A 49 -4.07 -7.44 -0.18
N LYS A 50 -3.60 -6.79 0.89
CA LYS A 50 -2.34 -6.03 0.86
C LYS A 50 -1.15 -6.95 0.59
N LEU A 51 -1.14 -8.15 1.18
CA LEU A 51 -0.13 -9.16 0.90
C LEU A 51 -0.20 -9.65 -0.55
N ASP A 52 -1.40 -9.96 -1.07
CA ASP A 52 -1.60 -10.34 -2.48
C ASP A 52 -1.07 -9.26 -3.45
N LEU A 53 -1.39 -7.98 -3.18
CA LEU A 53 -0.86 -6.87 -3.98
C LEU A 53 0.66 -6.76 -3.86
N THR A 54 1.20 -6.93 -2.65
CA THR A 54 2.66 -6.91 -2.40
C THR A 54 3.37 -7.99 -3.20
N LEU A 55 2.84 -9.22 -3.18
CA LEU A 55 3.38 -10.36 -3.91
C LEU A 55 3.33 -10.10 -5.43
N LYS A 56 2.18 -9.66 -5.97
CA LYS A 56 2.07 -9.32 -7.40
C LYS A 56 3.05 -8.23 -7.83
N THR A 57 3.28 -7.23 -7.00
CA THR A 57 4.27 -6.18 -7.28
C THR A 57 5.68 -6.74 -7.26
N LEU A 58 6.00 -7.62 -6.30
CA LEU A 58 7.30 -8.26 -6.19
C LEU A 58 7.58 -9.23 -7.36
N GLU A 59 6.58 -9.99 -7.79
CA GLU A 59 6.65 -10.87 -8.95
C GLU A 59 6.97 -10.11 -10.24
N ARG A 60 6.35 -8.94 -10.43
CA ARG A 60 6.57 -8.09 -11.61
C ARG A 60 7.90 -7.34 -11.57
N ALA A 61 8.30 -6.85 -10.40
CA ALA A 61 9.50 -6.04 -10.24
C ALA A 61 10.78 -6.88 -10.11
N GLY A 62 10.66 -8.15 -9.75
CA GLY A 62 11.78 -8.99 -9.34
C GLY A 62 12.30 -8.62 -7.94
N PRO A 63 13.43 -9.21 -7.52
CA PRO A 63 14.02 -8.95 -6.21
C PRO A 63 14.29 -7.46 -6.00
N CYS A 64 13.80 -6.91 -4.90
CA CYS A 64 13.97 -5.48 -4.61
C CYS A 64 14.04 -5.20 -3.11
N THR A 65 14.57 -4.04 -2.75
CA THR A 65 14.59 -3.59 -1.36
C THR A 65 13.19 -3.24 -0.87
N LYS A 66 13.02 -3.28 0.45
CA LYS A 66 11.81 -2.76 1.10
C LYS A 66 11.49 -1.32 0.70
N THR A 67 12.50 -0.45 0.54
CA THR A 67 12.29 0.94 0.14
C THR A 67 11.72 1.03 -1.27
N GLU A 68 12.30 0.32 -2.24
CA GLU A 68 11.79 0.29 -3.62
C GLU A 68 10.38 -0.32 -3.69
N LEU A 69 10.08 -1.29 -2.82
CA LEU A 69 8.74 -1.88 -2.72
C LEU A 69 7.72 -0.88 -2.17
N ILE A 70 8.10 -0.06 -1.17
CA ILE A 70 7.26 1.03 -0.64
C ILE A 70 7.04 2.10 -1.70
N GLU A 71 8.05 2.45 -2.50
CA GLU A 71 7.88 3.46 -3.56
C GLU A 71 6.93 2.99 -4.69
N ARG A 72 6.74 1.67 -4.83
CA ARG A 72 5.84 1.05 -5.82
C ARG A 72 4.45 0.72 -5.28
N LEU A 73 4.28 0.71 -3.96
CA LEU A 73 3.02 0.41 -3.29
C LEU A 73 2.52 1.66 -2.60
N ASP A 74 1.25 1.99 -2.75
CA ASP A 74 0.68 3.14 -2.06
C ASP A 74 0.33 2.84 -0.59
N PHE A 75 1.27 2.18 0.11
CA PHE A 75 1.13 1.80 1.51
C PHE A 75 1.93 2.76 2.37
N SER A 76 1.43 3.05 3.57
CA SER A 76 2.29 3.69 4.58
C SER A 76 3.48 2.79 4.92
N ARG A 77 4.59 3.39 5.40
CA ARG A 77 5.80 2.63 5.78
C ARG A 77 5.51 1.56 6.83
N ASP A 78 4.64 1.87 7.79
CA ASP A 78 4.26 0.94 8.85
C ASP A 78 3.40 -0.21 8.34
N GLU A 79 2.48 0.06 7.42
CA GLU A 79 1.70 -0.99 6.77
C GLU A 79 2.58 -1.88 5.92
N CYS A 80 3.43 -1.32 5.05
CA CYS A 80 4.33 -2.12 4.24
C CYS A 80 5.27 -2.96 5.11
N ARG A 81 5.80 -2.41 6.21
CA ARG A 81 6.57 -3.19 7.19
C ARG A 81 5.79 -4.40 7.70
N ARG A 82 4.58 -4.17 8.21
CA ARG A 82 3.76 -5.20 8.82
C ARG A 82 3.35 -6.29 7.84
N ILE A 83 3.01 -5.91 6.60
CA ILE A 83 2.64 -6.84 5.53
C ILE A 83 3.85 -7.66 5.08
N VAL A 84 5.02 -7.03 4.88
CA VAL A 84 6.25 -7.73 4.50
C VAL A 84 6.70 -8.69 5.61
N GLU A 85 6.68 -8.27 6.87
CA GLU A 85 7.03 -9.15 8.01
C GLU A 85 6.06 -10.34 8.12
N GLY A 86 4.76 -10.13 7.91
CA GLY A 86 3.77 -11.21 7.82
C GLY A 86 4.02 -12.15 6.63
N GLY A 87 4.41 -11.59 5.48
CA GLY A 87 4.81 -12.36 4.29
C GLY A 87 6.05 -13.22 4.53
N ILE A 88 7.04 -12.69 5.25
CA ILE A 88 8.25 -13.44 5.65
C ILE A 88 7.89 -14.55 6.64
N HIS A 89 7.10 -14.23 7.67
CA HIS A 89 6.71 -15.21 8.68
C HIS A 89 5.88 -16.37 8.11
N SER A 90 5.02 -16.09 7.14
CA SER A 90 4.23 -17.11 6.43
C SER A 90 5.01 -17.87 5.35
N GLY A 91 6.25 -17.47 5.05
CA GLY A 91 7.06 -18.04 3.99
C GLY A 91 6.67 -17.59 2.58
N SER A 92 5.76 -16.62 2.42
CA SER A 92 5.37 -16.07 1.12
C SER A 92 6.42 -15.10 0.53
N ILE A 93 7.26 -14.53 1.38
CA ILE A 93 8.36 -13.63 1.00
C ILE A 93 9.66 -14.17 1.62
N GLN A 94 10.73 -14.18 0.85
CA GLN A 94 12.08 -14.48 1.30
C GLN A 94 12.95 -13.23 1.25
N THR A 95 13.89 -13.13 2.20
CA THR A 95 14.98 -12.16 2.15
C THR A 95 16.25 -12.80 1.64
N ILE A 96 16.96 -12.14 0.73
CA ILE A 96 18.31 -12.50 0.30
C ILE A 96 19.27 -11.35 0.55
N GLU A 97 20.53 -11.67 0.79
CA GLU A 97 21.60 -10.69 0.91
C GLU A 97 22.37 -10.60 -0.41
N GLU A 98 22.36 -9.42 -1.01
CA GLU A 98 23.18 -9.10 -2.17
C GLU A 98 24.52 -8.50 -1.69
N PRO A 99 25.66 -9.13 -2.02
CA PRO A 99 26.96 -8.61 -1.62
C PRO A 99 27.25 -7.29 -2.35
N THR A 100 27.62 -6.27 -1.58
CA THR A 100 28.08 -4.99 -2.11
C THR A 100 29.48 -4.70 -1.56
N ASN A 101 30.15 -3.66 -2.06
CA ASN A 101 31.46 -3.24 -1.53
C ASN A 101 31.42 -2.73 -0.07
N GLY A 102 30.22 -2.64 0.53
CA GLY A 102 30.01 -2.20 1.90
C GLY A 102 29.07 -3.14 2.66
N ARG A 103 27.99 -2.60 3.25
CA ARG A 103 26.98 -3.43 3.92
C ARG A 103 26.18 -4.21 2.88
N PRO A 104 25.95 -5.52 3.07
CA PRO A 104 25.09 -6.30 2.20
C PRO A 104 23.72 -5.65 2.06
N ARG A 105 23.19 -5.64 0.84
CA ARG A 105 21.88 -5.09 0.54
C ARG A 105 20.85 -6.20 0.73
N ILE A 106 19.83 -5.96 1.55
CA ILE A 106 18.75 -6.92 1.77
C ILE A 106 17.69 -6.73 0.69
N LEU A 107 17.44 -7.77 -0.10
CA LEU A 107 16.39 -7.81 -1.11
C LEU A 107 15.27 -8.76 -0.65
N LEU A 108 14.05 -8.38 -0.98
CA LEU A 108 12.84 -9.17 -0.83
C LEU A 108 12.59 -9.90 -2.15
N MET A 109 12.14 -11.15 -2.10
CA MET A 109 11.75 -11.94 -3.26
C MET A 109 10.63 -12.92 -2.92
N ILE A 110 9.97 -13.47 -3.93
CA ILE A 110 9.05 -14.61 -3.77
C ILE A 110 9.88 -15.90 -3.86
N PRO A 111 9.71 -16.86 -2.92
CA PRO A 111 10.39 -18.15 -3.02
C PRO A 111 10.04 -18.87 -4.33
N SER A 112 11.02 -19.60 -4.88
CA SER A 112 10.86 -20.37 -6.12
C SER A 112 10.06 -21.66 -5.94
#